data_AF-A0A6A6DGW0-F1
#
_entry.id   AF-A0A6A6DGW0-F1
#
_cell.length_a   1.000
_cell.length_b   1.000
_cell.length_c   1.000
_cell.angle_alpha   90.00
_cell.angle_beta   90.00
_cell.angle_gamma   90.00
#
_symmetry.space_group_name_H-M   'P 1'
#
loop_
_entity.id
_entity.type
_entity.pdbx_description
1 polymer ?
#
loop_
_entity_poly.entity_id
_entity_poly.type
_entity_poly.pdbx_seq_one_letter_code
_entity_poly.pdbx_strand_id
1 'polypeptide(L)'
;MARTVRPYTSPLPLRSTISYPYLARPYIRSAGQTPALRRPSNHSTSLQTEPNPILDKCYRNLKPANILNIRYSATELAKFMLKLYLEMFQGDSPTRTFQMLGNNWHLYDLYTRASFVALLQAIKKTKVVEWHPFIDALVDNILDDQTLTMGPHYLPSLFIHLDMSHLYSMDKYLWWHPKDMEGPFHNWKNIPAIICKTIVVPHSAIALFNRITSGNGTPLCHLRIRSSVTTKEAIYPDIQLGFGVIETSGTPYTNDYALFIKDDGKRYMGQSSLVVSAMVATCSITEYRDIACNVFFDLKNTPANLVKFTSKLGLLLNLHKSAVGQRDVFFRGTGLI
;
A
#
# COMPACT_ATOMS: atom_id res chain seq x y z
N MET A 1 45.18 -43.39 12.52
CA MET A 1 44.64 -42.05 12.19
C MET A 1 43.80 -42.17 10.93
N ALA A 2 42.47 -42.29 11.07
CA ALA A 2 41.47 -42.08 10.02
C ALA A 2 40.10 -42.08 10.70
N ARG A 3 39.39 -40.94 10.70
CA ARG A 3 38.01 -40.82 11.18
C ARG A 3 37.15 -40.35 10.03
N THR A 4 36.27 -41.24 9.61
CA THR A 4 35.25 -41.05 8.57
C THR A 4 34.08 -40.27 9.15
N VAL A 5 33.77 -39.10 8.58
CA VAL A 5 32.61 -38.27 8.94
C VAL A 5 31.44 -38.63 8.02
N ARG A 6 30.29 -39.00 8.59
CA ARG A 6 29.01 -39.18 7.87
C ARG A 6 28.24 -37.85 7.82
N PRO A 7 27.46 -37.57 6.75
CA PRO A 7 26.60 -36.39 6.70
C PRO A 7 25.24 -36.66 7.37
N TYR A 8 24.80 -35.73 8.20
CA TYR A 8 23.42 -35.65 8.70
C TYR A 8 22.55 -34.99 7.62
N THR A 9 21.51 -35.70 7.19
CA THR A 9 20.39 -35.16 6.42
C THR A 9 19.12 -35.34 7.24
N SER A 10 18.40 -34.26 7.51
CA SER A 10 17.00 -34.27 7.92
C SER A 10 16.39 -32.89 7.65
N PRO A 11 15.22 -32.79 6.99
CA PRO A 11 14.56 -31.53 6.66
C PRO A 11 13.68 -31.05 7.81
N LEU A 12 13.70 -29.75 8.09
CA LEU A 12 12.73 -29.09 8.99
C LEU A 12 11.52 -28.60 8.18
N PRO A 13 10.28 -28.78 8.66
CA PRO A 13 9.09 -28.27 8.00
C PRO A 13 8.85 -26.80 8.36
N LEU A 14 8.58 -25.99 7.33
CA LEU A 14 8.03 -24.64 7.44
C LEU A 14 6.57 -24.71 7.92
N ARG A 15 6.33 -24.34 9.18
CA ARG A 15 5.04 -23.85 9.68
C ARG A 15 5.30 -22.53 10.40
N SER A 16 4.94 -21.42 9.77
CA SER A 16 4.83 -20.12 10.45
C SER A 16 3.36 -19.80 10.59
N THR A 17 2.81 -20.13 11.76
CA THR A 17 1.52 -19.60 12.22
C THR A 17 1.80 -18.23 12.81
N ILE A 18 1.56 -17.16 12.05
CA ILE A 18 1.58 -15.79 12.59
C ILE A 18 0.21 -15.56 13.24
N SER A 19 0.19 -15.59 14.57
CA SER A 19 -0.99 -15.27 15.38
C SER A 19 -0.85 -13.83 15.92
N TYR A 20 -1.85 -12.99 15.69
CA TYR A 20 -1.97 -11.67 16.31
C TYR A 20 -2.91 -11.78 17.53
N PRO A 21 -2.47 -11.41 18.76
CA PRO A 21 -3.33 -11.52 19.94
C PRO A 21 -4.38 -10.39 20.03
N TYR A 22 -5.61 -10.81 20.34
CA TYR A 22 -6.83 -10.04 20.59
C TYR A 22 -6.71 -9.03 21.76
N LEU A 23 -7.39 -7.88 21.67
CA LEU A 23 -7.58 -6.93 22.79
C LEU A 23 -9.03 -6.45 22.93
N ALA A 24 -9.46 -6.38 24.19
CA ALA A 24 -10.76 -5.94 24.69
C ALA A 24 -10.92 -4.41 24.75
N ARG A 25 -12.16 -3.92 24.60
CA ARG A 25 -12.56 -2.49 24.61
C ARG A 25 -12.77 -1.94 26.02
N PRO A 26 -12.65 -0.60 26.19
CA PRO A 26 -13.76 0.17 26.76
C PRO A 26 -14.08 1.49 26.00
N TYR A 27 -15.05 2.24 26.55
CA TYR A 27 -16.15 3.00 25.94
C TYR A 27 -16.01 4.52 26.17
N ILE A 28 -16.95 5.32 25.61
CA ILE A 28 -17.32 6.75 25.86
C ILE A 28 -16.61 7.80 24.97
N ARG A 29 -17.18 8.89 24.43
CA ARG A 29 -18.54 9.40 24.06
C ARG A 29 -18.34 10.85 23.52
N SER A 30 -18.99 11.20 22.39
CA SER A 30 -19.58 12.52 21.94
C SER A 30 -18.88 13.87 22.30
N ALA A 31 -18.92 14.97 21.54
CA ALA A 31 -19.71 15.50 20.43
C ALA A 31 -19.04 16.83 19.97
N GLY A 32 -19.43 17.38 18.82
CA GLY A 32 -19.23 18.81 18.56
C GLY A 32 -19.25 19.21 17.07
N GLN A 33 -20.40 19.69 16.59
CA GLN A 33 -20.59 20.36 15.28
C GLN A 33 -19.87 21.73 15.27
N THR A 34 -19.46 22.32 14.15
CA THR A 34 -20.22 23.09 13.13
C THR A 34 -19.18 23.79 12.18
N PRO A 35 -19.50 24.72 11.25
CA PRO A 35 -20.31 24.72 10.03
C PRO A 35 -19.48 24.96 8.73
N ALA A 36 -20.20 24.98 7.61
CA ALA A 36 -19.77 25.08 6.21
C ALA A 36 -19.09 26.38 5.78
N LEU A 37 -18.21 26.29 4.77
CA LEU A 37 -17.71 27.41 3.97
C LEU A 37 -17.64 27.08 2.47
N ARG A 38 -18.02 28.07 1.67
CA ARG A 38 -18.33 28.05 0.23
C ARG A 38 -17.12 27.76 -0.67
N ARG A 39 -17.37 27.04 -1.77
CA ARG A 39 -16.46 26.81 -2.91
C ARG A 39 -16.31 28.06 -3.79
N PRO A 40 -15.11 28.34 -4.33
CA PRO A 40 -14.93 29.09 -5.56
C PRO A 40 -14.83 28.17 -6.79
N SER A 41 -15.20 28.77 -7.92
CA SER A 41 -15.44 28.28 -9.27
C SER A 41 -14.28 27.59 -10.00
N ASN A 42 -14.65 26.57 -10.76
CA ASN A 42 -13.82 25.84 -11.72
C ASN A 42 -13.52 26.66 -12.98
N HIS A 43 -12.27 26.65 -13.44
CA HIS A 43 -11.92 26.80 -14.85
C HIS A 43 -11.13 25.57 -15.29
N SER A 44 -11.81 24.63 -15.92
CA SER A 44 -11.25 23.41 -16.50
C SER A 44 -11.37 23.47 -18.01
N THR A 45 -10.23 23.56 -18.69
CA THR A 45 -10.09 23.50 -20.15
C THR A 45 -10.36 22.07 -20.63
N SER A 46 -11.34 21.92 -21.52
CA SER A 46 -11.86 20.65 -22.03
C SER A 46 -10.92 19.97 -23.03
N LEU A 47 -10.48 18.75 -22.72
CA LEU A 47 -10.10 17.77 -23.74
C LEU A 47 -11.34 16.93 -24.07
N GLN A 48 -11.88 17.12 -25.27
CA GLN A 48 -12.99 16.34 -25.81
C GLN A 48 -12.49 14.93 -26.15
N THR A 49 -12.92 13.94 -25.38
CA THR A 49 -12.94 12.53 -25.78
C THR A 49 -14.35 12.20 -26.24
N GLU A 50 -14.49 11.65 -27.46
CA GLU A 50 -15.79 11.26 -27.98
C GLU A 50 -16.44 10.17 -27.11
N PRO A 51 -17.73 10.31 -26.74
CA PRO A 51 -18.41 9.39 -25.85
C PRO A 51 -18.69 8.05 -26.52
N ASN A 52 -18.28 6.96 -25.87
CA ASN A 52 -18.60 5.61 -26.29
C ASN A 52 -20.13 5.38 -26.17
N PRO A 53 -20.86 5.20 -27.29
CA PRO A 53 -22.33 5.22 -27.31
C PRO A 53 -22.97 4.03 -26.57
N ILE A 54 -22.21 2.96 -26.29
CA ILE A 54 -22.70 1.79 -25.55
C ILE A 54 -22.73 2.08 -24.05
N LEU A 55 -21.65 2.68 -23.52
CA LEU A 55 -21.57 3.07 -22.11
C LEU A 55 -22.59 4.17 -21.79
N ASP A 56 -22.73 5.14 -22.67
CA ASP A 56 -23.65 6.27 -22.51
C ASP A 56 -25.12 5.83 -22.45
N LYS A 57 -25.49 4.77 -23.18
CA LYS A 57 -26.84 4.17 -23.12
C LYS A 57 -27.11 3.40 -21.83
N CYS A 58 -26.09 2.80 -21.20
CA CYS A 58 -26.23 2.12 -19.91
C CYS A 58 -26.36 3.14 -18.75
N TYR A 59 -25.59 4.23 -18.76
CA TYR A 59 -25.64 5.22 -17.68
C TYR A 59 -26.93 6.06 -17.67
N ARG A 60 -27.51 6.38 -18.84
CA ARG A 60 -28.75 7.17 -18.93
C ARG A 60 -30.00 6.46 -18.39
N ASN A 61 -29.97 5.13 -18.27
CA ASN A 61 -31.12 4.33 -17.83
C ASN A 61 -31.03 3.84 -16.37
N LEU A 62 -29.92 4.11 -15.68
CA LEU A 62 -29.80 3.85 -14.25
C LEU A 62 -30.56 4.93 -13.46
N LYS A 63 -31.88 4.74 -13.32
CA LYS A 63 -32.62 5.47 -12.29
C LYS A 63 -32.04 5.08 -10.93
N PRO A 64 -31.66 6.04 -10.05
CA PRO A 64 -31.24 5.70 -8.72
C PRO A 64 -32.38 4.94 -8.03
N ALA A 65 -32.12 3.67 -7.70
CA ALA A 65 -33.08 2.87 -6.97
C ALA A 65 -33.42 3.58 -5.65
N ASN A 66 -34.69 3.61 -5.27
CA ASN A 66 -35.10 4.16 -3.99
C ASN A 66 -34.63 3.21 -2.88
N ILE A 67 -33.43 3.47 -2.36
CA ILE A 67 -32.76 2.68 -1.32
C ILE A 67 -33.15 3.13 0.10
N LEU A 68 -34.08 4.08 0.27
CA LEU A 68 -34.40 4.67 1.57
C LEU A 68 -34.85 3.61 2.59
N ASN A 69 -35.52 2.56 2.13
CA ASN A 69 -36.07 1.48 2.95
C ASN A 69 -35.19 0.22 2.98
N ILE A 70 -34.03 0.23 2.32
CA ILE A 70 -33.13 -0.92 2.31
C ILE A 70 -32.21 -0.82 3.53
N ARG A 71 -32.17 -1.90 4.30
CA ARG A 71 -31.22 -2.10 5.40
C ARG A 71 -30.56 -3.45 5.24
N TYR A 72 -29.24 -3.47 5.18
CA TYR A 72 -28.46 -4.70 5.16
C TYR A 72 -28.05 -5.08 6.58
N SER A 73 -27.98 -6.39 6.84
CA SER A 73 -27.29 -6.91 8.00
C SER A 73 -25.80 -6.59 7.90
N ALA A 74 -25.23 -6.04 8.98
CA ALA A 74 -23.81 -5.70 9.06
C ALA A 74 -22.92 -6.92 8.75
N THR A 75 -23.23 -8.06 9.35
CA THR A 75 -22.47 -9.30 9.19
C THR A 75 -22.56 -9.86 7.76
N GLU A 76 -23.75 -9.86 7.17
CA GLU A 76 -23.94 -10.40 5.81
C GLU A 76 -23.29 -9.51 4.75
N LEU A 77 -23.39 -8.19 4.91
CA LEU A 77 -22.68 -7.27 4.04
C LEU A 77 -21.16 -7.38 4.23
N ALA A 78 -20.66 -7.55 5.46
CA ALA A 78 -19.23 -7.77 5.71
C ALA A 78 -18.71 -9.03 5.01
N LYS A 79 -19.44 -10.15 5.07
CA LYS A 79 -19.09 -11.38 4.34
C LYS A 79 -19.10 -11.18 2.82
N PHE A 80 -20.09 -10.46 2.30
CA PHE A 80 -20.14 -10.12 0.87
C PHE A 80 -18.95 -9.26 0.45
N MET A 81 -18.64 -8.22 1.23
CA MET A 81 -17.52 -7.32 0.96
C MET A 81 -16.17 -8.01 1.10
N LEU A 82 -16.04 -8.99 2.00
CA LEU A 82 -14.87 -9.87 2.05
C LEU A 82 -14.71 -10.64 0.75
N LYS A 83 -15.76 -11.29 0.24
CA LYS A 83 -15.69 -12.02 -1.04
C LYS A 83 -15.24 -11.10 -2.17
N LEU A 84 -15.79 -9.89 -2.25
CA LEU A 84 -15.37 -8.90 -3.23
C LEU A 84 -13.89 -8.50 -3.07
N TYR A 85 -13.45 -8.27 -1.84
CA TYR A 85 -12.04 -7.98 -1.53
C TYR A 85 -11.12 -9.12 -2.00
N LEU A 86 -11.48 -10.38 -1.75
CA LEU A 86 -10.71 -11.54 -2.19
C LEU A 86 -10.64 -11.64 -3.72
N GLU A 87 -11.73 -11.30 -4.41
CA GLU A 87 -11.78 -11.24 -5.87
C GLU A 87 -10.93 -10.08 -6.45
N MET A 88 -10.94 -8.91 -5.81
CA MET A 88 -10.14 -7.76 -6.25
C MET A 88 -8.63 -8.03 -6.15
N PHE A 89 -8.21 -8.83 -5.16
CA PHE A 89 -6.80 -9.04 -4.83
C PHE A 89 -6.32 -10.49 -5.04
N GLN A 90 -6.95 -11.25 -5.94
CA GLN A 90 -6.56 -12.63 -6.22
C GLN A 90 -5.09 -12.81 -6.61
N GLY A 91 -4.47 -11.78 -7.20
CA GLY A 91 -3.05 -11.76 -7.55
C GLY A 91 -2.08 -11.81 -6.35
N ASP A 92 -2.59 -11.59 -5.14
CA ASP A 92 -1.82 -11.71 -3.89
C ASP A 92 -1.67 -13.17 -3.43
N SER A 93 -2.11 -14.15 -4.22
CA SER A 93 -1.86 -15.58 -4.01
C SER A 93 -0.83 -16.08 -5.02
N PRO A 94 0.44 -16.33 -4.64
CA PRO A 94 1.47 -16.83 -5.54
C PRO A 94 1.05 -18.12 -6.24
N THR A 95 0.39 -19.04 -5.55
CA THR A 95 -0.13 -20.28 -6.13
C THR A 95 -1.06 -20.00 -7.31
N ARG A 96 -1.97 -19.03 -7.17
CA ARG A 96 -2.86 -18.61 -8.26
C ARG A 96 -2.07 -17.89 -9.35
N THR A 97 -1.16 -16.99 -8.99
CA THR A 97 -0.27 -16.29 -9.94
C THR A 97 0.52 -17.27 -10.81
N PHE A 98 1.04 -18.36 -10.25
CA PHE A 98 1.76 -19.41 -10.99
C PHE A 98 0.84 -20.28 -11.84
N GLN A 99 -0.35 -20.65 -11.36
CA GLN A 99 -1.37 -21.33 -12.16
C GLN A 99 -1.85 -20.46 -13.33
N MET A 100 -1.75 -19.14 -13.15
CA MET A 100 -2.06 -18.12 -14.13
C MET A 100 -0.85 -17.72 -14.97
N LEU A 101 0.16 -18.57 -15.18
CA LEU A 101 1.17 -18.31 -16.21
C LEU A 101 0.66 -18.85 -17.56
N GLY A 102 -0.01 -18.01 -18.37
CA GLY A 102 -0.34 -18.39 -19.75
C GLY A 102 -1.64 -17.85 -20.36
N ASN A 103 -2.54 -17.21 -19.61
CA ASN A 103 -3.74 -16.58 -20.20
C ASN A 103 -3.64 -15.04 -20.22
N ASN A 104 -4.52 -14.40 -20.99
CA ASN A 104 -4.58 -12.95 -21.09
C ASN A 104 -5.42 -12.37 -19.94
N TRP A 105 -4.76 -11.74 -18.95
CA TRP A 105 -5.47 -10.91 -17.97
C TRP A 105 -4.79 -9.57 -17.80
N HIS A 106 -5.59 -8.50 -17.86
CA HIS A 106 -5.16 -7.12 -17.64
C HIS A 106 -6.02 -6.37 -16.62
N LEU A 107 -7.10 -6.97 -16.09
CA LEU A 107 -8.12 -6.24 -15.31
C LEU A 107 -7.87 -6.19 -13.79
N TYR A 108 -7.38 -7.27 -13.17
CA TYR A 108 -7.24 -7.32 -11.70
C TYR A 108 -6.01 -6.56 -11.17
N ASP A 109 -5.04 -6.31 -12.04
CA ASP A 109 -3.86 -5.52 -11.72
C ASP A 109 -4.14 -4.02 -11.56
N LEU A 110 -5.37 -3.58 -11.88
CA LEU A 110 -5.83 -2.20 -11.75
C LEU A 110 -6.34 -1.86 -10.35
N TYR A 111 -6.71 -2.86 -9.55
CA TYR A 111 -7.28 -2.61 -8.23
C TYR A 111 -6.18 -2.39 -7.19
N THR A 112 -6.30 -1.27 -6.46
CA THR A 112 -5.47 -0.97 -5.30
C THR A 112 -6.28 -1.08 -4.01
N ARG A 113 -5.60 -1.11 -2.85
CA ARG A 113 -6.29 -1.07 -1.55
C ARG A 113 -7.10 0.22 -1.41
N ALA A 114 -6.61 1.33 -1.98
CA ALA A 114 -7.36 2.58 -2.08
C ALA A 114 -8.69 2.42 -2.84
N SER A 115 -8.70 1.63 -3.92
CA SER A 115 -9.90 1.39 -4.74
C SER A 115 -11.00 0.67 -3.94
N PHE A 116 -10.62 -0.33 -3.14
CA PHE A 116 -11.55 -1.00 -2.22
C PHE A 116 -12.08 -0.03 -1.15
N VAL A 117 -11.20 0.80 -0.58
CA VAL A 117 -11.61 1.82 0.39
C VAL A 117 -12.55 2.86 -0.24
N ALA A 118 -12.34 3.26 -1.49
CA ALA A 118 -13.26 4.16 -2.20
C ALA A 118 -14.66 3.56 -2.35
N LEU A 119 -14.77 2.26 -2.60
CA LEU A 119 -16.05 1.55 -2.60
C LEU A 119 -16.70 1.56 -1.20
N LEU A 120 -15.92 1.31 -0.14
CA LEU A 120 -16.40 1.41 1.24
C LEU A 120 -16.90 2.83 1.58
N GLN A 121 -16.22 3.88 1.11
CA GLN A 121 -16.69 5.26 1.26
C GLN A 121 -18.04 5.47 0.57
N ALA A 122 -18.24 4.89 -0.63
CA ALA A 122 -19.51 4.98 -1.33
C ALA A 122 -20.64 4.29 -0.53
N ILE A 123 -20.38 3.11 0.03
CA ILE A 123 -21.33 2.38 0.89
C ILE A 123 -21.66 3.19 2.16
N LYS A 124 -20.67 3.81 2.82
CA LYS A 124 -20.90 4.65 4.01
C LYS A 124 -21.90 5.78 3.73
N LYS A 125 -21.83 6.38 2.54
CA LYS A 125 -22.69 7.50 2.14
C LYS A 125 -24.15 7.11 1.94
N THR A 126 -24.44 5.86 1.58
CA THR A 126 -25.81 5.41 1.32
C THR A 126 -26.62 5.18 2.59
N LYS A 127 -25.95 5.01 3.75
CA LYS A 127 -26.59 4.76 5.07
C LYS A 127 -27.49 3.51 5.09
N VAL A 128 -27.23 2.53 4.22
CA VAL A 128 -27.99 1.28 4.12
C VAL A 128 -27.59 0.24 5.17
N VAL A 129 -26.57 0.52 5.99
CA VAL A 129 -26.04 -0.38 7.01
C VAL A 129 -25.54 0.45 8.20
N GLU A 130 -25.67 -0.09 9.41
CA GLU A 130 -25.01 0.47 10.59
C GLU A 130 -23.48 0.37 10.42
N TRP A 131 -22.82 1.53 10.30
CA TRP A 131 -21.44 1.59 9.82
C TRP A 131 -20.45 0.88 10.73
N HIS A 132 -20.48 1.16 12.03
CA HIS A 132 -19.47 0.64 12.97
C HIS A 132 -19.49 -0.89 13.08
N PRO A 133 -20.64 -1.55 13.32
CA PRO A 133 -20.69 -3.02 13.34
C PRO A 133 -20.25 -3.64 12.02
N PHE A 134 -20.60 -3.02 10.88
CA PHE A 134 -20.23 -3.51 9.56
C PHE A 134 -18.72 -3.43 9.32
N ILE A 135 -18.10 -2.27 9.55
CA ILE A 135 -16.67 -2.09 9.26
C ILE A 135 -15.80 -2.87 10.24
N ASP A 136 -16.22 -3.00 11.51
CA ASP A 136 -15.55 -3.87 12.48
C ASP A 136 -15.57 -5.32 12.01
N ALA A 137 -16.75 -5.87 11.70
CA ALA A 137 -16.88 -7.24 11.21
C ALA A 137 -16.11 -7.49 9.91
N LEU A 138 -16.08 -6.51 8.99
CA LEU A 138 -15.32 -6.64 7.74
C LEU A 138 -13.81 -6.67 7.99
N VAL A 139 -13.29 -5.77 8.83
CA VAL A 139 -11.84 -5.76 9.12
C VAL A 139 -11.43 -7.02 9.87
N ASP A 140 -12.23 -7.49 10.83
CA ASP A 140 -11.96 -8.75 11.53
C ASP A 140 -11.93 -9.92 10.54
N ASN A 141 -12.91 -10.01 9.63
CA ASN A 141 -12.93 -11.01 8.57
C ASN A 141 -11.70 -10.94 7.63
N ILE A 142 -11.17 -9.74 7.35
CA ILE A 142 -9.97 -9.56 6.51
C ILE A 142 -8.71 -9.96 7.27
N LEU A 143 -8.63 -9.66 8.58
CA LEU A 143 -7.53 -10.05 9.43
C LEU A 143 -7.45 -11.57 9.64
N ASP A 144 -8.62 -12.24 9.69
CA ASP A 144 -8.73 -13.68 9.84
C ASP A 144 -8.63 -14.44 8.49
N ASP A 145 -8.52 -13.74 7.36
CA ASP A 145 -8.38 -14.37 6.05
C ASP A 145 -7.08 -15.16 5.93
N GLN A 146 -7.19 -16.37 5.37
CA GLN A 146 -6.06 -17.24 5.05
C GLN A 146 -5.97 -17.57 3.57
N THR A 147 -6.86 -17.01 2.74
CA THR A 147 -6.92 -17.32 1.31
C THR A 147 -5.89 -16.52 0.49
N LEU A 148 -5.68 -15.24 0.83
CA LEU A 148 -4.64 -14.41 0.23
C LEU A 148 -3.35 -14.55 1.03
N THR A 149 -2.47 -15.45 0.60
CA THR A 149 -1.22 -15.73 1.34
C THR A 149 -0.29 -14.53 1.45
N MET A 150 -0.28 -13.61 0.47
CA MET A 150 0.43 -12.33 0.60
C MET A 150 -0.40 -11.21 1.22
N GLY A 151 -1.70 -11.45 1.46
CA GLY A 151 -2.65 -10.49 2.02
C GLY A 151 -2.14 -9.79 3.29
N PRO A 152 -1.55 -10.51 4.27
CA PRO A 152 -1.00 -9.91 5.47
C PRO A 152 0.05 -8.82 5.22
N HIS A 153 0.87 -8.96 4.17
CA HIS A 153 1.91 -7.97 3.82
C HIS A 153 1.33 -6.65 3.31
N TYR A 154 0.10 -6.66 2.78
CA TYR A 154 -0.58 -5.47 2.28
C TYR A 154 -1.54 -4.85 3.30
N LEU A 155 -1.74 -5.45 4.48
CA LEU A 155 -2.61 -4.92 5.53
C LEU A 155 -2.23 -3.49 5.96
N PRO A 156 -0.95 -3.14 6.17
CA PRO A 156 -0.58 -1.77 6.51
C PRO A 156 -1.02 -0.76 5.45
N SER A 157 -0.90 -1.10 4.16
CA SER A 157 -1.39 -0.26 3.05
C SER A 157 -2.93 -0.08 3.12
N LEU A 158 -3.69 -1.15 3.37
CA LEU A 158 -5.15 -1.07 3.55
C LEU A 158 -5.51 -0.16 4.74
N PHE A 159 -4.82 -0.30 5.86
CA PHE A 159 -5.10 0.46 7.08
C PHE A 159 -4.77 1.94 6.94
N ILE A 160 -3.71 2.29 6.21
CA ILE A 160 -3.44 3.69 5.83
C ILE A 160 -4.64 4.30 5.12
N HIS A 161 -5.18 3.61 4.10
CA HIS A 161 -6.30 4.15 3.33
C HIS A 161 -7.58 4.26 4.16
N LEU A 162 -7.84 3.28 5.04
CA LEU A 162 -8.99 3.31 5.94
C LEU A 162 -8.91 4.46 6.95
N ASP A 163 -7.73 4.68 7.53
CA ASP A 163 -7.46 5.73 8.52
C ASP A 163 -7.52 7.13 7.87
N MET A 164 -6.81 7.34 6.76
CA MET A 164 -6.83 8.58 6.00
C MET A 164 -8.22 8.93 5.46
N SER A 165 -9.07 7.93 5.22
CA SER A 165 -10.46 8.12 4.77
C SER A 165 -11.47 8.28 5.92
N HIS A 166 -11.01 8.21 7.17
CA HIS A 166 -11.86 8.22 8.37
C HIS A 166 -13.01 7.20 8.31
N LEU A 167 -12.72 6.04 7.70
CA LEU A 167 -13.67 4.93 7.60
C LEU A 167 -13.58 4.01 8.82
N TYR A 168 -12.40 3.94 9.42
CA TYR A 168 -12.09 3.05 10.52
C TYR A 168 -11.05 3.70 11.42
N SER A 169 -11.29 3.67 12.74
CA SER A 169 -10.30 4.17 13.71
C SER A 169 -9.28 3.07 13.99
N MET A 170 -8.02 3.40 13.77
CA MET A 170 -6.90 2.54 14.08
C MET A 170 -6.47 2.63 15.55
N ASP A 171 -7.07 3.53 16.34
CA ASP A 171 -6.71 3.78 17.75
C ASP A 171 -6.88 2.55 18.66
N LYS A 172 -7.72 1.60 18.24
CA LYS A 172 -7.90 0.32 18.96
C LYS A 172 -6.69 -0.61 18.82
N TYR A 173 -5.78 -0.36 17.90
CA TYR A 173 -4.58 -1.17 17.69
C TYR A 173 -3.37 -0.46 18.28
N LEU A 174 -3.00 -0.85 19.50
CA LEU A 174 -1.83 -0.30 20.20
C LEU A 174 -0.51 -0.44 19.42
N TRP A 175 -0.42 -1.40 18.50
CA TRP A 175 0.75 -1.62 17.65
C TRP A 175 0.79 -0.70 16.43
N TRP A 176 -0.31 -0.03 16.08
CA TRP A 176 -0.38 0.93 14.98
C TRP A 176 0.36 2.22 15.30
N HIS A 177 0.30 2.64 16.56
CA HIS A 177 0.96 3.84 17.01
C HIS A 177 2.43 3.56 17.34
N PRO A 178 3.35 4.42 16.89
CA PRO A 178 4.77 4.28 17.21
C PRO A 178 4.98 4.37 18.72
N LYS A 179 5.79 3.45 19.25
CA LYS A 179 6.21 3.38 20.66
C LYS A 179 7.72 3.27 20.71
N ASP A 180 8.34 3.88 21.72
CA ASP A 180 9.76 3.76 22.04
C ASP A 180 10.68 3.85 20.81
N MET A 181 10.80 5.05 20.25
CA MET A 181 11.63 5.27 19.06
C MET A 181 13.13 5.18 19.39
N GLU A 182 13.86 4.45 18.56
CA GLU A 182 15.32 4.39 18.55
C GLU A 182 15.88 4.79 17.18
N GLY A 183 17.20 4.87 17.09
CA GLY A 183 17.88 5.15 15.83
C GLY A 183 17.53 6.52 15.26
N PRO A 184 17.42 6.68 13.94
CA PRO A 184 17.19 8.00 13.32
C PRO A 184 15.92 8.71 13.78
N PHE A 185 14.92 7.99 14.31
CA PHE A 185 13.64 8.56 14.72
C PHE A 185 13.60 9.09 16.17
N HIS A 186 14.66 8.91 16.97
CA HIS A 186 14.65 9.24 18.41
C HIS A 186 14.29 10.71 18.71
N ASN A 187 14.66 11.65 17.83
CA ASN A 187 14.37 13.07 18.01
C ASN A 187 12.97 13.50 17.54
N TRP A 188 12.21 12.59 16.91
CA TRP A 188 10.92 12.92 16.32
C TRP A 188 9.78 12.90 17.36
N LYS A 189 9.73 13.89 18.25
CA LYS A 189 8.82 13.92 19.42
C LYS A 189 7.37 13.50 19.16
N ASN A 190 6.78 13.91 18.03
CA ASN A 190 5.39 13.65 17.68
C ASN A 190 5.29 13.04 16.27
N ILE A 191 5.94 11.90 16.04
CA ILE A 191 5.83 11.20 14.77
C ILE A 191 4.36 10.74 14.55
N PRO A 192 3.75 11.04 13.40
CA PRO A 192 2.39 10.58 13.11
C PRO A 192 2.36 9.06 12.87
N ALA A 193 1.19 8.43 12.98
CA ALA A 193 1.02 7.01 12.69
C ALA A 193 1.26 6.66 11.20
N ILE A 194 1.06 7.65 10.32
CA ILE A 194 1.31 7.56 8.88
C ILE A 194 2.27 8.67 8.48
N ILE A 195 3.35 8.30 7.81
CA ILE A 195 4.36 9.22 7.27
C ILE A 195 4.54 9.01 5.77
N CYS A 196 5.10 10.01 5.09
CA CYS A 196 5.52 9.87 3.70
C CYS A 196 6.98 9.43 3.66
N LYS A 197 7.24 8.27 3.05
CA LYS A 197 8.58 7.75 2.78
C LYS A 197 8.94 8.04 1.33
N THR A 198 10.13 8.56 1.09
CA THR A 198 10.68 8.81 -0.24
C THR A 198 12.03 8.11 -0.37
N ILE A 199 12.27 7.46 -1.51
CA ILE A 199 13.57 6.89 -1.85
C ILE A 199 14.07 7.41 -3.21
N VAL A 200 15.39 7.51 -3.34
CA VAL A 200 16.07 7.87 -4.58
C VAL A 200 16.66 6.62 -5.20
N VAL A 201 16.12 6.24 -6.35
CA VAL A 201 16.53 5.07 -7.12
C VAL A 201 17.44 5.55 -8.27
N PRO A 202 18.70 5.10 -8.33
CA PRO A 202 19.62 5.49 -9.39
C PRO A 202 19.02 5.19 -10.78
N HIS A 203 19.25 6.08 -11.75
CA HIS A 203 18.74 5.90 -13.11
C HIS A 203 19.19 4.57 -13.75
N SER A 204 20.40 4.12 -13.43
CA SER A 204 20.94 2.84 -13.91
C SER A 204 20.08 1.63 -13.51
N ALA A 205 19.41 1.66 -12.35
CA ALA A 205 18.53 0.59 -11.87
C ALA A 205 17.25 0.47 -12.72
N ILE A 206 16.79 1.59 -13.30
CA ILE A 206 15.56 1.64 -14.11
C ILE A 206 15.83 1.72 -15.62
N ALA A 207 17.10 1.86 -16.02
CA ALA A 207 17.51 1.83 -17.42
C ALA A 207 17.09 0.53 -18.15
N LEU A 208 16.85 -0.54 -17.39
CA LEU A 208 16.25 -1.79 -17.88
C LEU A 208 14.90 -1.55 -18.60
N PHE A 209 14.14 -0.54 -18.18
CA PHE A 209 12.83 -0.23 -18.76
C PHE A 209 12.94 0.47 -20.12
N ASN A 210 14.04 1.18 -20.41
CA ASN A 210 14.21 1.92 -21.66
C ASN A 210 14.18 1.03 -22.91
N ARG A 211 14.53 -0.25 -22.78
CA ARG A 211 14.45 -1.24 -23.88
C ARG A 211 13.07 -1.90 -24.01
N ILE A 212 12.18 -1.66 -23.05
CA ILE A 212 10.98 -2.47 -22.80
C ILE A 212 9.69 -1.67 -23.01
N THR A 213 9.73 -0.36 -22.80
CA THR A 213 8.60 0.56 -23.02
C THR A 213 8.24 0.76 -24.50
N SER A 214 8.97 0.13 -25.43
CA SER A 214 8.67 0.02 -26.87
C SER A 214 7.45 -0.86 -27.21
N GLY A 215 6.41 -0.85 -26.35
CA GLY A 215 5.10 -1.47 -26.63
C GLY A 215 4.38 -2.09 -25.44
N ASN A 216 5.03 -2.28 -24.27
CA ASN A 216 4.49 -3.10 -23.18
C ASN A 216 4.11 -2.32 -21.89
N GLY A 217 4.01 -0.99 -21.96
CA GLY A 217 3.69 -0.14 -20.80
C GLY A 217 4.79 -0.11 -19.73
N THR A 218 4.52 0.59 -18.63
CA THR A 218 5.42 0.66 -17.46
C THR A 218 5.08 -0.48 -16.50
N PRO A 219 6.04 -1.32 -16.11
CA PRO A 219 5.81 -2.39 -15.14
C PRO A 219 5.21 -1.87 -13.83
N LEU A 220 4.27 -2.62 -13.24
CA LEU A 220 3.77 -2.32 -11.91
C LEU A 220 4.89 -2.50 -10.89
N CYS A 221 5.08 -1.48 -10.05
CA CYS A 221 6.10 -1.43 -9.01
C CYS A 221 5.45 -1.22 -7.65
N HIS A 222 6.18 -1.52 -6.58
CA HIS A 222 5.77 -1.21 -5.22
C HIS A 222 6.97 -0.89 -4.33
N LEU A 223 6.71 -0.30 -3.17
CA LEU A 223 7.69 -0.22 -2.11
C LEU A 223 7.48 -1.37 -1.12
N ARG A 224 8.57 -2.00 -0.71
CA ARG A 224 8.55 -2.99 0.36
C ARG A 224 9.46 -2.55 1.50
N ILE A 225 8.96 -2.72 2.72
CA ILE A 225 9.67 -2.45 3.95
C ILE A 225 9.85 -3.78 4.63
N ARG A 226 11.07 -4.12 5.02
CA ARG A 226 11.36 -5.37 5.71
C ARG A 226 12.23 -5.10 6.91
N SER A 227 11.81 -5.63 8.05
CA SER A 227 12.59 -5.54 9.26
C SER A 227 13.98 -6.15 9.07
N SER A 228 15.00 -5.50 9.63
CA SER A 228 16.36 -6.02 9.75
C SER A 228 16.50 -7.02 10.91
N VAL A 229 15.55 -7.00 11.86
CA VAL A 229 15.57 -7.84 13.07
C VAL A 229 14.54 -8.96 13.07
N THR A 230 13.48 -8.86 12.27
CA THR A 230 12.46 -9.92 12.12
C THR A 230 12.21 -10.29 10.66
N THR A 231 11.40 -11.32 10.42
CA THR A 231 10.94 -11.71 9.07
C THR A 231 9.77 -10.88 8.57
N LYS A 232 9.26 -9.92 9.36
CA LYS A 232 8.11 -9.11 8.97
C LYS A 232 8.44 -8.18 7.81
N GLU A 233 7.49 -8.06 6.91
CA GLU A 233 7.54 -7.11 5.81
C GLU A 233 6.15 -6.55 5.50
N ALA A 234 6.15 -5.31 5.03
CA ALA A 234 4.98 -4.56 4.61
C ALA A 234 5.18 -4.06 3.17
N ILE A 235 4.15 -4.21 2.34
CA ILE A 235 4.16 -3.86 0.93
C ILE A 235 3.18 -2.71 0.69
N TYR A 236 3.68 -1.70 -0.02
CA TYR A 236 3.00 -0.44 -0.32
C TYR A 236 2.95 -0.25 -1.84
N PRO A 237 1.88 -0.72 -2.51
CA PRO A 237 1.73 -0.60 -3.95
C PRO A 237 1.33 0.80 -4.40
N ASP A 238 0.72 1.60 -3.51
CA ASP A 238 0.28 2.96 -3.78
C ASP A 238 1.47 3.93 -3.73
N ILE A 239 2.25 3.95 -4.80
CA ILE A 239 3.46 4.76 -4.93
C ILE A 239 3.25 5.94 -5.89
N GLN A 240 3.98 7.02 -5.64
CA GLN A 240 4.13 8.16 -6.53
C GLN A 240 5.54 8.16 -7.11
N LEU A 241 5.63 8.35 -8.42
CA LEU A 241 6.88 8.31 -9.17
C LEU A 241 7.16 9.69 -9.78
N GLY A 242 8.40 10.15 -9.66
CA GLY A 242 8.89 11.35 -10.32
C GLY A 242 10.37 11.20 -10.67
N PHE A 243 10.88 12.02 -11.58
CA PHE A 243 12.32 12.08 -11.86
C PHE A 243 12.86 13.41 -11.34
N GLY A 244 14.10 13.40 -10.84
CA GLY A 244 14.75 14.64 -10.45
C GLY A 244 15.82 14.48 -9.38
N VAL A 245 16.21 15.63 -8.84
CA VAL A 245 17.13 15.75 -7.71
C VAL A 245 16.33 16.17 -6.48
N ILE A 246 16.58 15.51 -5.36
CA ILE A 246 15.99 15.88 -4.07
C ILE A 246 16.79 17.02 -3.46
N GLU A 247 16.08 18.10 -3.13
CA GLU A 247 16.54 19.18 -2.27
C GLU A 247 15.78 19.08 -0.93
N THR A 248 16.46 19.38 0.18
CA THR A 248 15.91 19.17 1.52
C THR A 248 15.99 20.45 2.33
N SER A 249 14.99 20.71 3.16
CA SER A 249 15.03 21.78 4.16
C SER A 249 14.58 21.28 5.53
N GLY A 250 15.01 21.98 6.59
CA GLY A 250 14.73 21.60 7.97
C GLY A 250 15.64 20.47 8.45
N THR A 251 15.35 19.96 9.64
CA THR A 251 16.14 18.88 10.26
C THR A 251 15.60 17.52 9.85
N PRO A 252 16.41 16.54 9.40
CA PRO A 252 15.91 15.20 9.13
C PRO A 252 15.24 14.57 10.36
N TYR A 253 14.19 13.77 10.13
CA TYR A 253 13.44 13.07 11.19
C TYR A 253 12.77 14.00 12.21
N THR A 254 12.26 15.14 11.75
CA THR A 254 11.46 16.07 12.55
C THR A 254 10.25 16.57 11.76
N ASN A 255 9.36 17.31 12.42
CA ASN A 255 8.14 17.84 11.79
C ASN A 255 8.41 18.97 10.78
N ASP A 256 9.54 19.66 10.87
CA ASP A 256 9.97 20.71 9.94
C ASP A 256 10.70 20.18 8.70
N TYR A 257 10.93 18.86 8.61
CA TYR A 257 11.61 18.27 7.47
C TYR A 257 10.75 18.30 6.21
N ALA A 258 11.26 18.93 5.16
CA ALA A 258 10.59 19.01 3.87
C ALA A 258 11.53 18.58 2.73
N LEU A 259 10.92 18.01 1.70
CA LEU A 259 11.57 17.51 0.50
C LEU A 259 11.00 18.25 -0.72
N PHE A 260 11.88 18.70 -1.59
CA PHE A 260 11.56 19.31 -2.87
C PHE A 260 12.19 18.47 -3.97
N ILE A 261 11.44 18.22 -5.05
CA ILE A 261 11.93 17.47 -6.20
C ILE A 261 12.10 18.46 -7.34
N LYS A 262 13.34 18.63 -7.78
CA LYS A 262 13.68 19.41 -8.96
C LYS A 262 13.70 18.50 -10.19
N ASP A 263 12.61 18.55 -10.97
CA ASP A 263 12.46 17.79 -12.21
C ASP A 263 13.39 18.34 -13.31
N ASP A 264 14.02 17.45 -14.07
CA ASP A 264 14.87 17.79 -15.22
C ASP A 264 14.10 17.86 -16.55
N GLY A 265 12.82 17.48 -16.54
CA GLY A 265 11.91 17.44 -17.69
C GLY A 265 12.19 16.32 -18.69
N LYS A 266 13.24 15.52 -18.48
CA LYS A 266 13.70 14.48 -19.43
C LYS A 266 13.16 13.09 -19.09
N ARG A 267 12.67 12.88 -17.87
CA ARG A 267 12.04 11.61 -17.42
C ARG A 267 12.96 10.42 -17.73
N TYR A 268 12.43 9.36 -18.34
CA TYR A 268 13.19 8.16 -18.75
C TYR A 268 14.36 8.43 -19.72
N MET A 269 14.29 9.50 -20.51
CA MET A 269 15.35 9.88 -21.46
C MET A 269 16.47 10.70 -20.79
N GLY A 270 16.27 11.10 -19.53
CA GLY A 270 17.24 11.84 -18.74
C GLY A 270 18.30 10.95 -18.10
N GLN A 271 19.06 11.55 -17.19
CA GLN A 271 20.00 10.86 -16.30
C GLN A 271 19.62 11.04 -14.83
N SER A 272 18.57 11.81 -14.55
CA SER A 272 18.11 12.03 -13.18
C SER A 272 17.60 10.75 -12.55
N SER A 273 17.80 10.64 -11.24
CA SER A 273 17.31 9.51 -10.47
C SER A 273 15.79 9.48 -10.44
N LEU A 274 15.24 8.29 -10.28
CA LEU A 274 13.82 8.11 -10.03
C LEU A 274 13.57 8.32 -8.54
N VAL A 275 12.65 9.23 -8.22
CA VAL A 275 12.14 9.48 -6.88
C VAL A 275 10.85 8.69 -6.69
N VAL A 276 10.82 7.82 -5.68
CA VAL A 276 9.67 6.97 -5.37
C VAL A 276 9.16 7.33 -3.99
N SER A 277 7.91 7.77 -3.90
CA SER A 277 7.27 8.16 -2.64
C SER A 277 6.06 7.28 -2.33
N ALA A 278 5.82 6.97 -1.06
CA ALA A 278 4.60 6.32 -0.62
C ALA A 278 4.22 6.75 0.80
N MET A 279 2.92 6.66 1.09
CA MET A 279 2.43 6.71 2.47
C MET A 279 2.72 5.37 3.13
N VAL A 280 3.34 5.38 4.30
CA VAL A 280 3.73 4.17 5.03
C VAL A 280 3.33 4.27 6.49
N ALA A 281 3.02 3.14 7.10
CA ALA A 281 2.69 3.08 8.52
C ALA A 281 3.99 3.20 9.31
N THR A 282 4.06 4.12 10.26
CA THR A 282 5.25 4.35 11.07
C THR A 282 5.63 3.09 11.84
N CYS A 283 4.64 2.33 12.32
CA CYS A 283 4.90 1.05 12.97
C CYS A 283 5.70 0.07 12.08
N SER A 284 5.55 0.10 10.75
CA SER A 284 6.27 -0.83 9.85
C SER A 284 7.78 -0.57 9.78
N ILE A 285 8.24 0.60 10.19
CA ILE A 285 9.67 0.96 10.18
C ILE A 285 10.26 1.08 11.59
N THR A 286 9.45 1.34 12.60
CA THR A 286 9.90 1.47 13.99
C THR A 286 9.67 0.20 14.82
N GLU A 287 8.99 -0.82 14.28
CA GLU A 287 8.73 -2.05 15.01
C GLU A 287 10.03 -2.65 15.55
N TYR A 288 9.98 -3.18 16.77
CA TYR A 288 11.13 -3.83 17.42
C TYR A 288 12.39 -2.96 17.52
N ARG A 289 12.24 -1.62 17.55
CA ARG A 289 13.36 -0.66 17.65
C ARG A 289 14.38 -0.86 16.51
N ASP A 290 13.87 -1.20 15.33
CA ASP A 290 14.68 -1.46 14.15
C ASP A 290 15.31 -0.19 13.56
N ILE A 291 16.57 0.05 13.89
CA ILE A 291 17.30 1.25 13.46
C ILE A 291 17.78 1.20 11.99
N ALA A 292 17.70 0.03 11.34
CA ALA A 292 18.26 -0.24 10.02
C ALA A 292 17.27 -0.96 9.10
N CYS A 293 15.97 -0.68 9.27
CA CYS A 293 14.91 -1.31 8.51
C CYS A 293 15.18 -1.21 6.99
N ASN A 294 15.09 -2.34 6.29
CA ASN A 294 15.42 -2.40 4.88
C ASN A 294 14.27 -1.83 4.04
N VAL A 295 14.63 -1.05 3.01
CA VAL A 295 13.68 -0.47 2.06
C VAL A 295 14.02 -0.97 0.66
N PHE A 296 13.01 -1.50 -0.02
CA PHE A 296 13.14 -2.03 -1.36
C PHE A 296 12.18 -1.33 -2.32
N PHE A 297 12.67 -1.08 -3.53
CA PHE A 297 11.86 -0.81 -4.70
C PHE A 297 11.86 -2.05 -5.57
N ASP A 298 10.69 -2.67 -5.72
CA ASP A 298 10.54 -3.95 -6.40
C ASP A 298 9.47 -3.82 -7.50
N LEU A 299 9.57 -4.68 -8.51
CA LEU A 299 8.43 -4.92 -9.39
C LEU A 299 7.37 -5.75 -8.65
N LYS A 300 6.10 -5.39 -8.81
CA LYS A 300 4.99 -6.20 -8.31
C LYS A 300 5.09 -7.59 -8.92
N ASN A 301 4.88 -8.62 -8.09
CA ASN A 301 4.97 -10.01 -8.50
C ASN A 301 3.75 -10.45 -9.33
N THR A 302 3.66 -9.94 -10.56
CA THR A 302 2.65 -10.31 -11.55
C THR A 302 3.19 -11.35 -12.51
N PRO A 303 2.35 -12.19 -13.15
CA PRO A 303 2.82 -13.16 -14.15
C PRO A 303 3.64 -12.48 -15.26
N ALA A 304 3.18 -11.31 -15.73
CA ALA A 304 3.87 -10.54 -16.75
C ALA A 304 5.28 -10.09 -16.32
N ASN A 305 5.41 -9.61 -15.07
CA ASN A 305 6.72 -9.21 -14.55
C ASN A 305 7.64 -10.41 -14.31
N LEU A 306 7.11 -11.51 -13.78
CA LEU A 306 7.88 -12.74 -13.55
C LEU A 306 8.46 -13.27 -14.86
N VAL A 307 7.64 -13.47 -15.89
CA VAL A 307 8.10 -14.00 -17.19
C VAL A 307 9.18 -13.10 -17.80
N LYS A 308 9.05 -11.79 -17.62
CA LYS A 308 9.91 -10.81 -18.29
C LYS A 308 11.22 -10.51 -17.56
N PHE A 309 11.21 -10.55 -16.23
CA PHE A 309 12.27 -9.97 -15.42
C PHE A 309 12.98 -10.95 -14.48
N THR A 310 12.44 -12.15 -14.28
CA THR A 310 13.03 -13.13 -13.34
C THR A 310 14.49 -13.47 -13.69
N SER A 311 14.82 -13.60 -14.98
CA SER A 311 16.19 -13.92 -15.41
C SER A 311 17.21 -12.83 -15.10
N LYS A 312 16.77 -11.58 -14.88
CA LYS A 312 17.63 -10.42 -14.62
C LYS A 312 17.60 -9.97 -13.17
N LEU A 313 16.42 -9.97 -12.54
CA LEU A 313 16.18 -9.43 -11.21
C LEU A 313 15.95 -10.52 -10.15
N GLY A 314 15.96 -11.80 -10.55
CA GLY A 314 15.62 -12.93 -9.69
C GLY A 314 14.13 -12.98 -9.33
N LEU A 315 13.77 -13.91 -8.45
CA LEU A 315 12.37 -14.15 -8.06
C LEU A 315 11.75 -13.02 -7.23
N LEU A 316 12.58 -12.21 -6.55
CA LEU A 316 12.12 -11.08 -5.74
C LEU A 316 11.93 -9.80 -6.58
N LEU A 317 12.37 -9.80 -7.83
CA LEU A 317 12.23 -8.70 -8.79
C LEU A 317 12.70 -7.34 -8.24
N ASN A 318 13.80 -7.34 -7.47
CA ASN A 318 14.32 -6.15 -6.83
C ASN A 318 14.99 -5.22 -7.84
N LEU A 319 14.57 -3.96 -7.87
CA LEU A 319 15.19 -2.91 -8.68
C LEU A 319 16.23 -2.14 -7.88
N HIS A 320 15.93 -1.85 -6.61
CA HIS A 320 16.81 -1.09 -5.72
C HIS A 320 16.62 -1.52 -4.27
N LYS A 321 17.71 -1.53 -3.51
CA LYS A 321 17.73 -1.85 -2.08
C LYS A 321 18.48 -0.74 -1.33
N SER A 322 17.87 -0.26 -0.26
CA SER A 322 18.49 0.63 0.71
C SER A 322 18.00 0.30 2.13
N ALA A 323 18.25 1.18 3.10
CA ALA A 323 17.83 1.04 4.49
C ALA A 323 17.57 2.41 5.14
N VAL A 324 16.83 2.41 6.24
CA VAL A 324 16.68 3.57 7.13
C VAL A 324 18.07 4.12 7.51
N GLY A 325 18.20 5.45 7.53
CA GLY A 325 19.47 6.13 7.84
C GLY A 325 20.41 6.32 6.64
N GLN A 326 20.12 5.71 5.49
CA GLN A 326 20.90 5.93 4.27
C GLN A 326 20.54 7.26 3.58
N ARG A 327 21.48 7.79 2.79
CA ARG A 327 21.36 9.12 2.15
C ARG A 327 20.31 9.18 1.02
N ASP A 328 19.85 8.03 0.56
CA ASP A 328 18.85 7.89 -0.49
C ASP A 328 17.45 7.55 0.07
N VAL A 329 17.26 7.58 1.39
CA VAL A 329 15.98 7.30 2.06
C VAL A 329 15.59 8.47 2.95
N PHE A 330 14.37 8.96 2.76
CA PHE A 330 13.85 10.16 3.42
C PHE A 330 12.47 9.91 4.01
N PHE A 331 12.18 10.55 5.14
CA PHE A 331 10.90 10.45 5.84
C PHE A 331 10.38 11.83 6.22
N ARG A 332 9.12 12.11 5.93
CA ARG A 332 8.46 13.36 6.31
C ARG A 332 7.11 13.10 6.95
N GLY A 333 6.73 13.97 7.89
CA GLY A 333 5.40 13.94 8.50
C GLY A 333 4.31 14.23 7.49
N THR A 334 3.09 13.80 7.82
CA THR A 334 1.87 14.07 7.04
C THR A 334 1.22 15.40 7.42
N GLY A 335 2.00 16.34 7.98
CA GLY A 335 1.52 17.67 8.34
C GLY A 335 0.71 18.27 7.20
N LEU A 336 -0.54 18.65 7.52
CA LEU A 336 -1.49 19.29 6.62
C LEU A 336 -0.78 20.38 5.81
N ILE A 337 -0.83 20.26 4.48
CA ILE A 337 -0.65 21.41 3.58
C ILE A 337 -1.91 22.26 3.67
#